data_AF-A0A9X1RJE2-F1
#
_entry.id   AF-A0A9X1RJE2-F1
#
_cell.length_a   1.000
_cell.length_b   1.000
_cell.length_c   1.000
_cell.angle_alpha   90.00
_cell.angle_beta   90.00
_cell.angle_gamma   90.00
#
_symmetry.space_group_name_H-M   'P 1'
#
loop_
_entity.id
_entity.type
_entity.pdbx_description
1 polymer ?
#
loop_
_entity_poly.entity_id
_entity_poly.type
_entity_poly.pdbx_seq_one_letter_code
_entity_poly.pdbx_strand_id
1 'polypeptide(L)'
;MTIWSEGVAARSINKFALVEAFSDSHRRTWDILRDLSPSRWQVRYDPGINPPLWEYAHIAWFTEHWVLREPRPDASGRLTASRPSMLADADRFFDSMRVAHKDRWHLPLPTLAGVRDYVDAVLERVLAAINASDGTDQALYFFRLALFHEDMHAEALTYMRQTLDYALHAPIDMPAIQPGAEVTVAGDDAFPMGSPADGGFVFDNEKWLHPVSVPPFRIDPACVSNAAFVEFVADDGYRNPQWWSDAGLAWLRQSGLTHPARWRTANGSPSQWELRWFGQWAPLPLDRPVCHVNAHEAEAYCRWTGKRLPTEAEWEFAANHDLIRWGGSVWEWTADAFEPYAGFSVDPYQEYSAPWFSTHRSVRGGSFATRGRMQHPRYRNFYVPHRNDIFVGFRCCA
;
A
#
# COMPACT_ATOMS: atom_id res chain seq x y z
N MET A 1 -13.90 -13.44 -12.91
CA MET A 1 -12.75 -13.76 -12.05
C MET A 1 -12.96 -13.04 -10.73
N THR A 2 -12.88 -13.75 -9.60
CA THR A 2 -12.86 -13.10 -8.28
C THR A 2 -11.57 -12.28 -8.17
N ILE A 3 -11.56 -11.23 -7.36
CA ILE A 3 -10.37 -10.37 -7.18
C ILE A 3 -9.13 -11.21 -6.78
N TRP A 4 -9.34 -12.27 -5.99
CA TRP A 4 -8.34 -13.30 -5.63
C TRP A 4 -7.62 -13.92 -6.83
N SER A 5 -8.39 -14.27 -7.87
CA SER A 5 -7.83 -14.96 -9.03
C SER A 5 -6.95 -14.04 -9.87
N GLU A 6 -7.14 -12.72 -9.83
CA GLU A 6 -6.32 -11.77 -10.58
C GLU A 6 -4.91 -11.67 -9.98
N GLY A 7 -4.78 -11.45 -8.67
CA GLY A 7 -3.48 -11.30 -8.03
C GLY A 7 -2.64 -12.58 -8.00
N VAL A 8 -3.26 -13.75 -7.85
CA VAL A 8 -2.56 -15.04 -7.99
C VAL A 8 -2.05 -15.23 -9.42
N ALA A 9 -2.91 -15.02 -10.43
CA ALA A 9 -2.50 -15.14 -11.83
C ALA A 9 -1.43 -14.12 -12.23
N ALA A 10 -1.43 -12.94 -11.62
CA ALA A 10 -0.46 -11.89 -11.88
C ALA A 10 0.97 -12.26 -11.48
N ARG A 11 1.16 -13.14 -10.49
CA ARG A 11 2.51 -13.59 -10.10
C ARG A 11 3.22 -14.31 -11.25
N SER A 12 2.47 -15.01 -12.10
CA SER A 12 2.98 -15.72 -13.27
C SER A 12 2.53 -15.08 -14.60
N ILE A 13 2.25 -13.76 -14.61
CA ILE A 13 1.80 -13.07 -15.81
C ILE A 13 2.80 -13.26 -16.97
N ASN A 14 2.31 -13.73 -18.11
CA ASN A 14 3.16 -14.01 -19.28
C ASN A 14 3.45 -12.72 -20.08
N LYS A 15 4.37 -12.80 -21.03
CA LYS A 15 4.80 -11.62 -21.81
C LYS A 15 3.67 -10.92 -22.57
N PHE A 16 2.68 -11.65 -23.09
CA PHE A 16 1.57 -11.03 -23.84
C PHE A 16 0.66 -10.24 -22.90
N ALA A 17 0.30 -10.82 -21.76
CA ALA A 17 -0.49 -10.13 -20.75
C ALA A 17 0.29 -8.99 -20.07
N LEU A 18 1.62 -9.07 -19.98
CA LEU A 18 2.47 -7.97 -19.48
C LEU A 18 2.38 -6.73 -20.36
N VAL A 19 2.34 -6.86 -21.69
CA VAL A 19 2.17 -5.72 -22.63
C VAL A 19 0.88 -4.95 -22.32
N GLU A 20 -0.21 -5.68 -22.12
CA GLU A 20 -1.51 -5.09 -21.77
C GLU A 20 -1.49 -4.48 -20.36
N ALA A 21 -0.89 -5.18 -19.39
CA ALA A 21 -0.83 -4.73 -18.01
C ALA A 21 0.01 -3.47 -17.81
N PHE A 22 1.16 -3.33 -18.51
CA PHE A 22 1.93 -2.09 -18.50
C PHE A 22 1.15 -0.93 -19.11
N SER A 23 0.51 -1.16 -20.25
CA SER A 23 -0.31 -0.13 -20.91
C SER A 23 -1.47 0.32 -20.01
N ASP A 24 -2.09 -0.63 -19.30
CA ASP A 24 -3.13 -0.36 -18.30
C ASP A 24 -2.61 0.43 -17.09
N SER A 25 -1.46 0.04 -16.55
CA SER A 25 -0.83 0.71 -15.39
C SER A 25 -0.44 2.16 -15.74
N HIS A 26 0.28 2.38 -16.85
CA HIS A 26 0.65 3.72 -17.33
C HIS A 26 -0.56 4.63 -17.55
N ARG A 27 -1.62 4.10 -18.19
CA ARG A 27 -2.86 4.86 -18.40
C ARG A 27 -3.50 5.24 -17.06
N ARG A 28 -3.56 4.32 -16.10
CA ARG A 28 -4.15 4.58 -14.77
C ARG A 28 -3.34 5.60 -13.97
N THR A 29 -2.01 5.47 -13.96
CA THR A 29 -1.09 6.45 -13.37
C THR A 29 -1.34 7.85 -13.94
N TRP A 30 -1.45 7.95 -15.26
CA TRP A 30 -1.73 9.23 -15.92
C TRP A 30 -3.15 9.74 -15.65
N ASP A 31 -4.17 8.88 -15.61
CA ASP A 31 -5.54 9.26 -15.28
C ASP A 31 -5.64 9.91 -13.88
N ILE A 32 -4.79 9.50 -12.93
CA ILE A 32 -4.71 10.09 -11.58
C ILE A 32 -4.06 11.48 -11.60
N LEU A 33 -3.36 11.89 -12.65
CA LEU A 33 -2.54 13.11 -12.69
C LEU A 33 -3.00 14.15 -13.74
N ARG A 34 -3.60 13.70 -14.84
CA ARG A 34 -3.78 14.51 -16.06
C ARG A 34 -4.66 15.74 -15.93
N ASP A 35 -5.53 15.79 -14.92
CA ASP A 35 -6.42 16.92 -14.65
C ASP A 35 -5.87 17.89 -13.60
N LEU A 36 -4.64 17.70 -13.09
CA LEU A 36 -3.98 18.67 -12.22
C LEU A 36 -3.74 19.98 -12.98
N SER A 37 -4.28 21.08 -12.44
CA SER A 37 -3.92 22.42 -12.90
C SER A 37 -2.43 22.70 -12.67
N PRO A 38 -1.80 23.63 -13.39
CA PRO A 38 -0.39 23.97 -13.20
C PRO A 38 0.01 24.26 -11.73
N SER A 39 -0.88 24.88 -10.96
CA SER A 39 -0.68 25.14 -9.53
C SER A 39 -0.73 23.88 -8.66
N ARG A 40 -1.49 22.85 -9.04
CA ARG A 40 -1.63 21.60 -8.28
C ARG A 40 -0.49 20.60 -8.53
N TRP A 41 0.36 20.86 -9.52
CA TRP A 41 1.65 20.16 -9.66
C TRP A 41 2.68 20.61 -8.62
N GLN A 42 2.49 21.78 -8.02
CA GLN A 42 3.36 22.35 -6.98
C GLN A 42 2.67 22.22 -5.61
N VAL A 43 2.99 21.14 -4.91
CA VAL A 43 2.38 20.80 -3.62
C VAL A 43 3.28 21.24 -2.47
N ARG A 44 2.71 21.49 -1.29
CA ARG A 44 3.51 21.76 -0.09
C ARG A 44 4.25 20.49 0.34
N TYR A 45 5.36 20.66 1.06
CA TYR A 45 6.02 19.53 1.70
C TYR A 45 5.07 18.85 2.67
N ASP A 46 5.00 17.53 2.56
CA ASP A 46 4.27 16.66 3.46
C ASP A 46 5.07 15.35 3.56
N PRO A 47 5.30 14.80 4.77
CA PRO A 47 6.13 13.61 4.96
C PRO A 47 5.50 12.30 4.45
N GLY A 48 4.20 12.27 4.14
CA GLY A 48 3.46 11.07 3.73
C GLY A 48 3.31 10.88 2.21
N ILE A 49 3.60 11.91 1.41
CA ILE A 49 3.40 11.91 -0.05
C ILE A 49 4.66 12.40 -0.77
N ASN A 50 4.74 12.17 -2.09
CA ASN A 50 5.77 12.77 -2.94
C ASN A 50 5.20 13.96 -3.75
N PRO A 51 6.06 14.85 -4.27
CA PRO A 51 5.63 15.78 -5.32
C PRO A 51 5.13 15.01 -6.55
N PRO A 52 3.97 15.36 -7.12
CA PRO A 52 3.34 14.57 -8.19
C PRO A 52 4.23 14.43 -9.44
N LEU A 53 4.97 15.48 -9.79
CA LEU A 53 5.88 15.43 -10.93
C LEU A 53 7.10 14.53 -10.67
N TRP A 54 7.62 14.54 -9.45
CA TRP A 54 8.74 13.70 -9.05
C TRP A 54 8.32 12.23 -9.06
N GLU A 55 7.17 11.91 -8.48
CA GLU A 55 6.65 10.54 -8.41
C GLU A 55 6.37 9.98 -9.81
N TYR A 56 5.76 10.78 -10.70
CA TYR A 56 5.51 10.35 -12.07
C TYR A 56 6.79 10.05 -12.86
N ALA A 57 7.82 10.90 -12.72
CA ALA A 57 9.12 10.67 -13.34
C ALA A 57 9.87 9.50 -12.69
N HIS A 58 9.74 9.31 -11.37
CA HIS A 58 10.36 8.20 -10.63
C HIS A 58 9.85 6.84 -11.10
N ILE A 59 8.55 6.69 -11.38
CA ILE A 59 7.98 5.46 -11.93
C ILE A 59 8.65 5.08 -13.26
N ALA A 60 8.78 6.03 -14.19
CA ALA A 60 9.45 5.80 -15.46
C ALA A 60 10.95 5.53 -15.28
N TRP A 61 11.60 6.28 -14.39
CA TRP A 61 13.01 6.05 -14.05
C TRP A 61 13.26 4.67 -13.48
N PHE A 62 12.44 4.21 -12.55
CA PHE A 62 12.56 2.89 -11.94
C PHE A 62 12.39 1.80 -13.00
N THR A 63 11.38 1.94 -13.85
CA THR A 63 11.12 1.02 -14.96
C THR A 63 12.31 0.98 -15.92
N GLU A 64 12.82 2.13 -16.35
CA GLU A 64 13.99 2.22 -17.21
C GLU A 64 15.22 1.57 -16.56
N HIS A 65 15.47 1.88 -15.28
CA HIS A 65 16.61 1.39 -14.52
C HIS A 65 16.69 -0.14 -14.51
N TRP A 66 15.59 -0.80 -14.15
CA TRP A 66 15.57 -2.25 -13.98
C TRP A 66 15.35 -3.01 -15.30
N VAL A 67 14.64 -2.42 -16.27
CA VAL A 67 14.27 -3.11 -17.51
C VAL A 67 15.22 -2.80 -18.66
N LEU A 68 15.58 -1.53 -18.86
CA LEU A 68 16.23 -1.07 -20.09
C LEU A 68 17.74 -0.83 -19.94
N ARG A 69 18.25 -0.75 -18.71
CA ARG A 69 19.66 -0.41 -18.45
C ARG A 69 20.55 -1.59 -18.07
N GLU A 70 20.09 -2.82 -18.32
CA GLU A 70 20.85 -4.06 -18.13
C GLU A 70 21.56 -4.10 -16.77
N PRO A 71 20.83 -4.22 -15.65
CA PRO A 71 21.44 -4.21 -14.33
C PRO A 71 22.47 -5.35 -14.16
N ARG A 72 23.67 -5.03 -13.68
CA ARG A 72 24.79 -5.97 -13.46
C ARG A 72 25.30 -5.88 -12.02
N PRO A 73 25.79 -6.99 -11.43
CA PRO A 73 26.36 -6.96 -10.10
C PRO A 73 27.65 -6.14 -10.08
N ASP A 74 27.77 -5.25 -9.10
CA ASP A 74 29.02 -4.60 -8.75
C ASP A 74 29.91 -5.50 -7.88
N ALA A 75 31.02 -4.96 -7.37
CA ALA A 75 31.96 -5.70 -6.53
C ALA A 75 31.35 -6.21 -5.20
N SER A 76 30.24 -5.62 -4.74
CA SER A 76 29.48 -6.04 -3.56
C SER A 76 28.36 -7.04 -3.89
N GLY A 77 28.15 -7.35 -5.17
CA GLY A 77 27.04 -8.16 -5.66
C GLY A 77 25.73 -7.38 -5.83
N ARG A 78 25.72 -6.06 -5.55
CA ARG A 78 24.54 -5.21 -5.75
C ARG A 78 24.34 -4.99 -7.24
N LEU A 79 23.11 -5.18 -7.71
CA LEU A 79 22.78 -4.88 -9.11
C LEU A 79 22.73 -3.36 -9.32
N THR A 80 23.41 -2.91 -10.36
CA THR A 80 23.47 -1.50 -10.77
C THR A 80 23.26 -1.39 -12.27
N ALA A 81 22.52 -0.35 -12.71
CA ALA A 81 22.34 -0.05 -14.11
C ALA A 81 23.70 0.09 -14.83
N SER A 82 23.89 -0.63 -15.94
CA SER A 82 25.13 -0.62 -16.72
C SER A 82 25.09 0.34 -17.91
N ARG A 83 23.92 0.90 -18.22
CA ARG A 83 23.70 1.91 -19.27
C ARG A 83 23.26 3.24 -18.67
N PRO A 84 23.59 4.38 -19.30
CA PRO A 84 23.10 5.68 -18.85
C PRO A 84 21.58 5.82 -19.03
N SER A 85 21.01 6.74 -18.26
CA SER A 85 19.62 7.17 -18.42
C SER A 85 19.34 7.83 -19.77
N MET A 86 18.15 7.59 -20.31
CA MET A 86 17.59 8.33 -21.45
C MET A 86 17.35 9.80 -21.12
N LEU A 87 17.01 10.10 -19.86
CA LEU A 87 16.85 11.45 -19.35
C LEU A 87 18.13 11.88 -18.62
N ALA A 88 18.70 13.03 -18.99
CA ALA A 88 19.89 13.58 -18.34
C ALA A 88 19.65 13.78 -16.83
N ASP A 89 20.67 13.49 -16.02
CA ASP A 89 20.65 13.61 -14.55
C ASP A 89 19.58 12.77 -13.82
N ALA A 90 18.86 11.87 -14.50
CA ALA A 90 17.73 11.18 -13.88
C ALA A 90 18.08 10.42 -12.59
N ASP A 91 19.26 9.79 -12.51
CA ASP A 91 19.71 9.09 -11.29
C ASP A 91 19.95 10.05 -10.12
N ARG A 92 20.30 11.31 -10.39
CA ARG A 92 20.45 12.34 -9.36
C ARG A 92 19.09 12.86 -8.89
N PHE A 93 18.07 12.78 -9.75
CA PHE A 93 16.74 13.31 -9.44
C PHE A 93 15.81 12.27 -8.86
N PHE A 94 15.81 11.05 -9.38
CA PHE A 94 14.73 10.09 -9.18
C PHE A 94 15.17 8.80 -8.51
N ASP A 95 16.46 8.61 -8.22
CA ASP A 95 16.90 7.54 -7.34
C ASP A 95 16.48 7.86 -5.90
N SER A 96 15.41 7.19 -5.44
CA SER A 96 14.82 7.40 -4.10
C SER A 96 15.79 7.11 -2.96
N MET A 97 16.87 6.36 -3.21
CA MET A 97 17.92 6.07 -2.24
C MET A 97 18.96 7.18 -2.13
N ARG A 98 19.20 7.91 -3.22
CA ARG A 98 20.14 9.03 -3.24
C ARG A 98 19.48 10.34 -2.89
N VAL A 99 18.20 10.47 -3.19
CA VAL A 99 17.42 11.68 -2.96
C VAL A 99 16.57 11.53 -1.70
N ALA A 100 17.00 12.20 -0.63
CA ALA A 100 16.23 12.28 0.60
C ALA A 100 14.82 12.85 0.32
N HIS A 101 13.82 12.33 1.03
CA HIS A 101 12.42 12.65 0.78
C HIS A 101 12.12 14.15 0.69
N LYS A 102 12.56 14.93 1.69
CA LYS A 102 12.38 16.38 1.76
C LYS A 102 13.01 17.14 0.59
N ASP A 103 14.10 16.61 0.01
CA ASP A 103 14.85 17.31 -1.03
C ASP A 103 14.13 17.24 -2.38
N ARG A 104 13.18 16.31 -2.55
CA ARG A 104 12.38 16.10 -3.78
C ARG A 104 11.62 17.36 -4.22
N TRP A 105 11.28 18.27 -3.29
CA TRP A 105 10.60 19.54 -3.56
C TRP A 105 11.51 20.65 -4.12
N HIS A 106 12.82 20.47 -4.02
CA HIS A 106 13.80 21.52 -4.34
C HIS A 106 14.68 21.15 -5.54
N LEU A 107 14.41 20.00 -6.16
CA LEU A 107 15.14 19.55 -7.32
C LEU A 107 14.80 20.39 -8.57
N PRO A 108 15.79 20.70 -9.42
CA PRO A 108 15.57 21.35 -10.70
C PRO A 108 15.03 20.35 -11.74
N LEU A 109 13.82 19.85 -11.52
CA LEU A 109 13.20 18.83 -12.36
C LEU A 109 12.91 19.36 -13.78
N PRO A 110 12.92 18.49 -14.81
CA PRO A 110 12.40 18.84 -16.13
C PRO A 110 10.94 19.31 -16.07
N THR A 111 10.49 19.99 -17.12
CA THR A 111 9.09 20.39 -17.23
C THR A 111 8.17 19.18 -17.32
N LEU A 112 6.87 19.35 -17.03
CA LEU A 112 5.88 18.28 -17.21
C LEU A 112 5.90 17.70 -18.63
N ALA A 113 6.07 18.55 -19.66
CA ALA A 113 6.20 18.08 -21.04
C ALA A 113 7.44 17.20 -21.22
N GLY A 114 8.60 17.61 -20.69
CA GLY A 114 9.83 16.79 -20.76
C GLY A 114 9.72 15.47 -19.99
N VAL A 115 9.03 15.46 -18.84
CA VAL A 115 8.74 14.22 -18.10
C VAL A 115 7.79 13.32 -18.88
N ARG A 116 6.75 13.88 -19.53
CA ARG A 116 5.82 13.15 -20.39
C ARG A 116 6.54 12.48 -21.56
N ASP A 117 7.38 13.22 -22.28
CA ASP A 117 8.17 12.68 -23.38
C ASP A 117 9.08 11.53 -22.92
N TYR A 118 9.68 11.67 -21.73
CA TYR A 118 10.49 10.63 -21.12
C TYR A 118 9.68 9.38 -20.75
N VAL A 119 8.54 9.54 -20.08
CA VAL A 119 7.65 8.44 -19.68
C VAL A 119 7.14 7.68 -20.91
N ASP A 120 6.67 8.40 -21.93
CA ASP A 120 6.15 7.80 -23.16
C ASP A 120 7.26 7.01 -23.90
N ALA A 121 8.49 7.53 -23.94
CA ALA A 121 9.64 6.85 -24.55
C ALA A 121 10.11 5.61 -23.75
N VAL A 122 10.03 5.64 -22.41
CA VAL A 122 10.32 4.46 -21.57
C VAL A 122 9.27 3.37 -21.83
N LEU A 123 7.98 3.73 -21.85
CA LEU A 123 6.90 2.78 -22.11
C LEU A 123 7.10 2.09 -23.47
N GLU A 124 7.31 2.86 -24.54
CA GLU A 124 7.51 2.32 -25.90
C GLU A 124 8.63 1.26 -25.91
N ARG A 125 9.78 1.57 -25.29
CA ARG A 125 10.95 0.67 -25.26
C ARG A 125 10.74 -0.54 -24.37
N VAL A 126 10.01 -0.40 -23.26
CA VAL A 126 9.64 -1.52 -22.39
C VAL A 126 8.72 -2.48 -23.13
N LEU A 127 7.68 -1.98 -23.82
CA LEU A 127 6.77 -2.83 -24.60
C LEU A 127 7.52 -3.57 -25.72
N ALA A 128 8.46 -2.91 -26.40
CA ALA A 128 9.33 -3.55 -27.39
C ALA A 128 10.22 -4.64 -26.74
N ALA A 129 10.80 -4.37 -25.57
CA ALA A 129 11.64 -5.32 -24.83
C ALA A 129 10.85 -6.53 -24.33
N ILE A 130 9.61 -6.36 -23.87
CA ILE A 130 8.72 -7.47 -23.48
C ILE A 130 8.46 -8.39 -24.68
N ASN A 131 8.16 -7.81 -25.84
CA ASN A 131 7.88 -8.58 -27.06
C ASN A 131 9.10 -9.40 -27.53
N ALA A 132 10.29 -8.82 -27.42
CA ALA A 132 11.56 -9.46 -27.76
C ALA A 132 12.05 -10.49 -26.73
N SER A 133 11.49 -10.50 -25.52
CA SER A 133 11.85 -11.45 -24.45
C SER A 133 11.51 -12.89 -24.81
N ASP A 134 12.31 -13.84 -24.30
CA ASP A 134 12.05 -15.28 -24.38
C ASP A 134 10.84 -15.72 -23.54
N GLY A 135 10.33 -14.82 -22.69
CA GLY A 135 9.10 -15.03 -21.90
C GLY A 135 9.26 -15.97 -20.71
N THR A 136 10.48 -16.36 -20.36
CA THR A 136 10.76 -17.14 -19.15
C THR A 136 10.55 -16.31 -17.89
N ASP A 137 10.30 -16.94 -16.74
CA ASP A 137 10.15 -16.20 -15.47
C ASP A 137 11.39 -15.38 -15.12
N GLN A 138 12.57 -15.91 -15.40
CA GLN A 138 13.83 -15.20 -15.17
C GLN A 138 13.95 -13.96 -16.05
N ALA A 139 13.57 -14.05 -17.34
CA ALA A 139 13.58 -12.92 -18.25
C ALA A 139 12.48 -11.90 -17.95
N LEU A 140 11.36 -12.34 -17.35
CA LEU A 140 10.23 -11.49 -17.00
C LEU A 140 10.31 -10.86 -15.61
N TYR A 141 11.29 -11.24 -14.79
CA TYR A 141 11.42 -10.76 -13.40
C TYR A 141 11.38 -9.23 -13.28
N PHE A 142 12.25 -8.50 -13.98
CA PHE A 142 12.31 -7.04 -13.88
C PHE A 142 11.10 -6.34 -14.50
N PHE A 143 10.47 -6.95 -15.50
CA PHE A 143 9.21 -6.44 -16.06
C PHE A 143 8.07 -6.54 -15.04
N ARG A 144 7.95 -7.68 -14.34
CA ARG A 144 6.97 -7.85 -13.26
C ARG A 144 7.27 -6.92 -12.10
N LEU A 145 8.54 -6.79 -11.68
CA LEU A 145 8.96 -5.84 -10.66
C LEU A 145 8.53 -4.41 -10.99
N ALA A 146 8.85 -3.93 -12.19
CA ALA A 146 8.50 -2.57 -12.62
C ALA A 146 6.98 -2.35 -12.74
N LEU A 147 6.23 -3.34 -13.23
CA LEU A 147 4.78 -3.28 -13.29
C LEU A 147 4.15 -3.14 -11.89
N PHE A 148 4.56 -4.01 -10.96
CA PHE A 148 4.02 -3.95 -9.60
C PHE A 148 4.46 -2.67 -8.86
N HIS A 149 5.68 -2.20 -9.10
CA HIS A 149 6.14 -0.91 -8.58
C HIS A 149 5.27 0.25 -9.07
N GLU A 150 4.92 0.29 -10.36
CA GLU A 150 4.01 1.30 -10.87
C GLU A 150 2.61 1.20 -10.24
N ASP A 151 2.04 -0.01 -10.15
CA ASP A 151 0.73 -0.19 -9.52
C ASP A 151 0.74 0.26 -8.03
N MET A 152 1.86 0.06 -7.30
CA MET A 152 2.06 0.60 -5.94
C MET A 152 2.01 2.13 -5.94
N HIS A 153 2.74 2.76 -6.86
CA HIS A 153 2.76 4.22 -6.95
C HIS A 153 1.45 4.81 -7.46
N ALA A 154 0.65 4.08 -8.25
CA ALA A 154 -0.70 4.50 -8.61
C ALA A 154 -1.61 4.58 -7.38
N GLU A 155 -1.50 3.63 -6.44
CA GLU A 155 -2.16 3.75 -5.14
C GLU A 155 -1.60 4.93 -4.32
N ALA A 156 -0.28 5.14 -4.35
CA ALA A 156 0.36 6.27 -3.66
C ALA A 156 -0.12 7.64 -4.16
N LEU A 157 -0.20 7.82 -5.47
CA LEU A 157 -0.76 9.01 -6.10
C LEU A 157 -2.25 9.18 -5.76
N THR A 158 -2.98 8.08 -5.54
CA THR A 158 -4.39 8.12 -5.13
C THR A 158 -4.53 8.61 -3.69
N TYR A 159 -3.76 8.08 -2.73
CA TYR A 159 -3.80 8.64 -1.37
C TYR A 159 -3.15 10.03 -1.30
N MET A 160 -2.26 10.40 -2.22
CA MET A 160 -1.75 11.78 -2.35
C MET A 160 -2.89 12.74 -2.70
N ARG A 161 -3.75 12.40 -3.67
CA ARG A 161 -4.96 13.18 -4.00
C ARG A 161 -5.86 13.34 -2.78
N GLN A 162 -6.10 12.27 -2.03
CA GLN A 162 -6.85 12.32 -0.77
C GLN A 162 -6.18 13.23 0.25
N THR A 163 -4.85 13.12 0.40
CA THR A 163 -4.07 13.89 1.36
C THR A 163 -4.15 15.39 1.10
N LEU A 164 -4.02 15.77 -0.16
CA LEU A 164 -4.05 17.15 -0.66
C LEU A 164 -5.46 17.73 -0.83
N ASP A 165 -6.52 16.97 -0.52
CA ASP A 165 -7.90 17.36 -0.78
C ASP A 165 -8.18 17.67 -2.26
N TYR A 166 -7.55 16.93 -3.17
CA TYR A 166 -7.76 17.04 -4.60
C TYR A 166 -8.76 16.01 -5.08
N ALA A 167 -9.81 16.46 -5.78
CA ALA A 167 -10.75 15.58 -6.45
C ALA A 167 -10.02 14.61 -7.42
N LEU A 168 -10.52 13.38 -7.52
CA LEU A 168 -10.11 12.44 -8.56
C LEU A 168 -10.86 12.74 -9.86
N HIS A 169 -10.18 12.56 -10.99
CA HIS A 169 -10.81 12.65 -12.31
C HIS A 169 -11.93 11.62 -12.47
N ALA A 170 -11.66 10.38 -12.05
CA ALA A 170 -12.63 9.31 -11.94
C ALA A 170 -12.81 8.97 -10.45
N PRO A 171 -13.99 9.22 -9.85
CA PRO A 171 -14.25 8.85 -8.46
C PRO A 171 -14.03 7.35 -8.23
N ILE A 172 -13.47 7.02 -7.07
CA ILE A 172 -13.34 5.65 -6.59
C ILE A 172 -14.09 5.57 -5.27
N ASP A 173 -14.97 4.57 -5.16
CA ASP A 173 -15.74 4.30 -3.96
C ASP A 173 -15.10 3.19 -3.13
N MET A 174 -15.06 3.43 -1.82
CA MET A 174 -14.78 2.38 -0.84
C MET A 174 -16.03 1.51 -0.70
N PRO A 175 -15.94 0.17 -0.86
CA PRO A 175 -17.11 -0.69 -0.83
C PRO A 175 -17.72 -0.78 0.57
N ALA A 176 -19.04 -0.98 0.63
CA ALA A 176 -19.72 -1.35 1.86
C ALA A 176 -19.28 -2.74 2.34
N ILE A 177 -19.24 -2.91 3.66
CA ILE A 177 -18.94 -4.20 4.28
C ILE A 177 -20.22 -4.82 4.85
N GLN A 178 -20.26 -6.14 4.84
CA GLN A 178 -21.33 -6.89 5.48
C GLN A 178 -20.82 -7.41 6.81
N PRO A 179 -21.38 -6.95 7.95
CA PRO A 179 -21.08 -7.55 9.25
C PRO A 179 -21.35 -9.05 9.22
N GLY A 180 -20.60 -9.80 10.02
CA GLY A 180 -20.80 -11.24 10.16
C GLY A 180 -20.49 -11.68 11.58
N ALA A 181 -20.96 -12.87 11.93
CA ALA A 181 -20.61 -13.49 13.19
C ALA A 181 -19.12 -13.83 13.21
N GLU A 182 -18.48 -13.59 14.35
CA GLU A 182 -17.07 -13.93 14.57
C GLU A 182 -16.81 -15.42 14.31
N VAL A 183 -15.71 -15.70 13.61
CA VAL A 183 -15.33 -17.05 13.18
C VAL A 183 -14.36 -17.64 14.20
N THR A 184 -14.65 -18.84 14.70
CA THR A 184 -13.72 -19.59 15.56
C THR A 184 -12.78 -20.41 14.69
N VAL A 185 -11.48 -20.26 14.93
CA VAL A 185 -10.41 -20.94 14.21
C VAL A 185 -9.71 -21.88 15.18
N ALA A 186 -9.57 -23.15 14.78
CA ALA A 186 -8.93 -24.17 15.62
C ALA A 186 -7.41 -23.99 15.75
N GLY A 187 -6.80 -23.20 14.85
CA GLY A 187 -5.36 -23.04 14.76
C GLY A 187 -4.68 -24.12 13.90
N ASP A 188 -3.37 -23.99 13.73
CA ASP A 188 -2.48 -24.93 13.07
C ASP A 188 -1.07 -24.77 13.66
N ASP A 189 -0.49 -25.85 14.17
CA ASP A 189 0.84 -25.84 14.78
C ASP A 189 1.97 -25.54 13.77
N ALA A 190 1.71 -25.74 12.48
CA ALA A 190 2.71 -25.57 11.42
C ALA A 190 2.08 -25.00 10.14
N PHE A 191 1.36 -23.87 10.26
CA PHE A 191 0.83 -23.15 9.11
C PHE A 191 1.97 -22.74 8.16
N PRO A 192 1.92 -23.13 6.87
CA PRO A 192 2.95 -22.74 5.90
C PRO A 192 2.71 -21.29 5.44
N MET A 193 3.34 -20.33 6.15
CA MET A 193 3.21 -18.89 5.92
C MET A 193 4.23 -18.37 4.90
N GLY A 194 3.82 -17.44 4.05
CA GLY A 194 4.66 -16.87 2.99
C GLY A 194 4.50 -17.58 1.64
N SER A 195 5.32 -17.20 0.67
CA SER A 195 5.17 -17.62 -0.73
C SER A 195 6.07 -18.82 -1.08
N PRO A 196 5.57 -19.80 -1.86
CA PRO A 196 6.35 -20.95 -2.34
C PRO A 196 7.37 -20.54 -3.40
N ALA A 197 8.39 -21.39 -3.59
CA ALA A 197 9.37 -21.28 -4.66
C ALA A 197 8.93 -22.08 -5.91
N ASP A 198 7.73 -21.80 -6.42
CA ASP A 198 7.10 -22.53 -7.52
C ASP A 198 7.11 -21.78 -8.88
N GLY A 199 7.86 -20.68 -8.96
CA GLY A 199 8.01 -19.84 -10.15
C GLY A 199 7.34 -18.48 -10.00
N GLY A 200 7.34 -17.69 -11.07
CA GLY A 200 6.73 -16.36 -11.07
C GLY A 200 7.49 -15.28 -10.29
N PHE A 201 6.78 -14.19 -9.97
CA PHE A 201 7.28 -13.06 -9.21
C PHE A 201 6.76 -13.10 -7.76
N VAL A 202 7.67 -12.96 -6.81
CA VAL A 202 7.38 -12.90 -5.37
C VAL A 202 8.23 -11.76 -4.81
N PHE A 203 7.62 -10.88 -4.03
CA PHE A 203 8.38 -9.83 -3.33
C PHE A 203 9.26 -10.46 -2.24
N ASP A 204 10.44 -9.89 -2.00
CA ASP A 204 11.41 -10.44 -1.04
C ASP A 204 10.83 -10.65 0.36
N ASN A 205 9.99 -9.74 0.85
CA ASN A 205 9.36 -9.83 2.17
C ASN A 205 8.28 -10.91 2.30
N GLU A 206 7.86 -11.52 1.18
CA GLU A 206 6.92 -12.65 1.18
C GLU A 206 7.67 -13.99 1.14
N LYS A 207 9.00 -13.99 0.95
CA LYS A 207 9.83 -15.19 0.78
C LYS A 207 10.35 -15.71 2.12
N TRP A 208 10.51 -17.02 2.30
CA TRP A 208 9.81 -18.12 1.62
C TRP A 208 8.82 -18.75 2.59
N LEU A 209 8.11 -19.78 2.13
CA LEU A 209 7.31 -20.62 3.00
C LEU A 209 8.11 -21.08 4.22
N HIS A 210 7.58 -20.80 5.41
CA HIS A 210 8.14 -21.24 6.68
C HIS A 210 7.00 -21.62 7.64
N PRO A 211 7.20 -22.61 8.51
CA PRO A 211 6.17 -23.02 9.46
C PRO A 211 5.99 -21.96 10.55
N VAL A 212 4.74 -21.57 10.79
CA VAL A 212 4.35 -20.68 11.89
C VAL A 212 3.25 -21.36 12.70
N SER A 213 3.38 -21.34 14.03
CA SER A 213 2.32 -21.82 14.90
C SER A 213 1.24 -20.75 15.03
N VAL A 214 0.03 -21.09 14.61
CA VAL A 214 -1.18 -20.28 14.74
C VAL A 214 -2.05 -20.93 15.81
N PRO A 215 -2.12 -20.40 17.05
CA PRO A 215 -2.96 -20.96 18.09
C PRO A 215 -4.47 -20.81 17.75
N PRO A 216 -5.39 -21.49 18.46
CA PRO A 216 -6.81 -21.23 18.32
C PRO A 216 -7.15 -19.77 18.63
N PHE A 217 -8.00 -19.15 17.82
CA PHE A 217 -8.41 -17.75 17.95
C PHE A 217 -9.80 -17.54 17.38
N ARG A 218 -10.37 -16.36 17.64
CA ARG A 218 -11.62 -15.91 17.01
C ARG A 218 -11.35 -14.66 16.18
N ILE A 219 -11.93 -14.52 14.99
CA ILE A 219 -11.68 -13.37 14.11
C ILE A 219 -12.97 -12.84 13.49
N ASP A 220 -13.07 -11.51 13.42
CA ASP A 220 -14.21 -10.88 12.77
C ASP A 220 -14.11 -11.08 11.24
N PRO A 221 -15.20 -11.55 10.58
CA PRO A 221 -15.17 -11.84 9.15
C PRO A 221 -15.07 -10.58 8.27
N ALA A 222 -15.38 -9.40 8.81
CA ALA A 222 -15.27 -8.11 8.14
C ALA A 222 -14.43 -7.12 8.96
N CYS A 223 -13.93 -6.08 8.30
CA CYS A 223 -13.28 -4.95 8.97
C CYS A 223 -14.25 -4.22 9.92
N VAL A 224 -13.70 -3.43 10.84
CA VAL A 224 -14.47 -2.52 11.68
C VAL A 224 -15.16 -1.47 10.80
N SER A 225 -16.46 -1.25 11.01
CA SER A 225 -17.24 -0.27 10.26
C SER A 225 -17.12 1.13 10.84
N ASN A 226 -17.44 2.15 10.02
CA ASN A 226 -17.61 3.51 10.51
C ASN A 226 -18.67 3.58 11.62
N ALA A 227 -19.79 2.83 11.51
CA ALA A 227 -20.79 2.75 12.57
C ALA A 227 -20.20 2.32 13.91
N ALA A 228 -19.45 1.21 13.91
CA ALA A 228 -18.88 0.65 15.12
C ALA A 228 -17.80 1.58 15.70
N PHE A 229 -17.03 2.26 14.85
CA PHE A 229 -16.02 3.23 15.29
C PHE A 229 -16.65 4.52 15.86
N VAL A 230 -17.82 4.95 15.37
CA VAL A 230 -18.59 6.05 15.98
C VAL A 230 -18.96 5.72 17.43
N GLU A 231 -19.32 4.47 17.74
CA GLU A 231 -19.62 4.05 19.12
C GLU A 231 -18.39 4.19 20.03
N PHE A 232 -17.22 3.78 19.55
CA PHE A 232 -15.96 3.98 20.28
C PHE A 232 -15.67 5.46 20.56
N VAL A 233 -15.86 6.33 19.56
CA VAL A 233 -15.66 7.78 19.74
C VAL A 233 -16.68 8.35 20.74
N ALA A 234 -17.94 7.90 20.67
CA ALA A 234 -19.02 8.36 21.54
C ALA A 234 -18.86 7.91 23.00
N ASP A 235 -18.25 6.74 23.24
CA ASP A 235 -17.92 6.22 24.58
C ASP A 235 -16.56 6.72 25.09
N ASP A 236 -16.20 7.96 24.73
CA ASP A 236 -14.97 8.62 25.15
C ASP A 236 -13.69 7.86 24.79
N GLY A 237 -13.69 7.06 23.72
CA GLY A 237 -12.56 6.23 23.30
C GLY A 237 -11.24 6.99 23.13
N TYR A 238 -11.28 8.21 22.58
CA TYR A 238 -10.12 9.11 22.43
C TYR A 238 -9.79 9.91 23.70
N ARG A 239 -10.62 9.83 24.75
CA ARG A 239 -10.40 10.55 26.02
C ARG A 239 -10.01 9.61 27.15
N ASN A 240 -10.29 8.33 27.01
CA ASN A 240 -10.03 7.33 28.02
C ASN A 240 -8.66 6.67 27.81
N PRO A 241 -7.66 6.97 28.66
CA PRO A 241 -6.29 6.50 28.44
C PRO A 241 -6.11 4.99 28.62
N GLN A 242 -7.06 4.29 29.26
CA GLN A 242 -6.95 2.84 29.49
C GLN A 242 -6.94 2.02 28.19
N TRP A 243 -7.46 2.57 27.10
CA TRP A 243 -7.49 1.92 25.80
C TRP A 243 -6.18 2.04 25.04
N TRP A 244 -5.34 3.02 25.37
CA TRP A 244 -4.18 3.37 24.56
C TRP A 244 -2.89 2.76 25.11
N SER A 245 -1.96 2.39 24.23
CA SER A 245 -0.58 2.10 24.63
C SER A 245 0.16 3.39 25.00
N ASP A 246 1.31 3.31 25.66
CA ASP A 246 2.11 4.51 25.97
C ASP A 246 2.50 5.29 24.71
N ALA A 247 2.88 4.59 23.65
CA ALA A 247 3.15 5.19 22.33
C ALA A 247 1.89 5.82 21.72
N GLY A 248 0.74 5.13 21.82
CA GLY A 248 -0.54 5.68 21.37
C GLY A 248 -0.97 6.93 22.14
N LEU A 249 -0.77 6.96 23.46
CA LEU A 249 -1.02 8.15 24.30
C LEU A 249 -0.09 9.31 23.93
N ALA A 250 1.18 9.02 23.66
CA ALA A 250 2.13 10.04 23.22
C ALA A 250 1.71 10.65 21.88
N TRP A 251 1.33 9.80 20.91
CA TRP A 251 0.80 10.25 19.62
C TRP A 251 -0.49 11.07 19.79
N LEU A 252 -1.44 10.58 20.58
CA LEU A 252 -2.74 11.22 20.79
C LEU A 252 -2.58 12.61 21.45
N ARG A 253 -1.67 12.74 22.42
CA ARG A 253 -1.33 14.03 23.03
C ARG A 253 -0.67 14.98 22.03
N GLN A 254 0.21 14.47 21.17
CA GLN A 254 0.88 15.27 20.15
C GLN A 254 -0.09 15.75 19.06
N SER A 255 -1.02 14.89 18.63
CA SER A 255 -1.98 15.18 17.57
C SER A 255 -3.14 16.06 18.06
N GLY A 256 -3.53 15.91 19.34
CA GLY A 256 -4.68 16.60 19.92
C GLY A 256 -6.03 16.14 19.35
N LEU A 257 -6.06 15.01 18.63
CA LEU A 257 -7.26 14.47 18.01
C LEU A 257 -8.21 13.89 19.06
N THR A 258 -9.52 14.04 18.81
CA THR A 258 -10.59 13.43 19.64
C THR A 258 -11.49 12.50 18.83
N HIS A 259 -11.15 12.26 17.57
CA HIS A 259 -11.81 11.41 16.58
C HIS A 259 -10.83 11.23 15.40
N PRO A 260 -11.10 10.35 14.42
CA PRO A 260 -10.24 10.19 13.24
C PRO A 260 -9.96 11.51 12.52
N ALA A 261 -8.75 11.68 11.99
CA ALA A 261 -8.26 12.96 11.46
C ALA A 261 -9.11 13.54 10.31
N ARG A 262 -9.78 12.67 9.56
CA ARG A 262 -10.62 13.05 8.40
C ARG A 262 -12.10 13.16 8.75
N TRP A 263 -12.47 13.07 10.03
CA TRP A 263 -13.85 13.23 10.48
C TRP A 263 -14.11 14.64 11.00
N ARG A 264 -15.38 15.05 11.01
CA ARG A 264 -15.87 16.20 11.79
C ARG A 264 -17.33 16.03 12.15
N THR A 265 -17.80 16.80 13.12
CA THR A 265 -19.24 16.94 13.40
C THR A 265 -19.87 18.01 12.51
N ALA A 266 -20.99 17.67 11.86
CA ALA A 266 -21.77 18.60 11.07
C ALA A 266 -22.47 19.60 11.99
N ASN A 267 -22.29 20.91 11.74
CA ASN A 267 -22.92 22.00 12.49
C ASN A 267 -22.77 21.90 14.03
N GLY A 268 -21.68 21.29 14.52
CA GLY A 268 -21.45 21.07 15.95
C GLY A 268 -22.35 20.01 16.59
N SER A 269 -23.12 19.24 15.81
CA SER A 269 -23.93 18.14 16.31
C SER A 269 -23.04 16.93 16.67
N PRO A 270 -23.06 16.44 17.93
CA PRO A 270 -22.20 15.35 18.36
C PRO A 270 -22.53 13.99 17.71
N SER A 271 -23.67 13.89 17.01
CA SER A 271 -24.15 12.64 16.40
C SER A 271 -24.16 12.64 14.87
N GLN A 272 -23.85 13.76 14.23
CA GLN A 272 -23.82 13.87 12.77
C GLN A 272 -22.39 13.97 12.29
N TRP A 273 -21.80 12.83 11.92
CA TRP A 273 -20.43 12.77 11.41
C TRP A 273 -20.36 12.99 9.90
N GLU A 274 -19.33 13.70 9.47
CA GLU A 274 -18.92 13.85 8.08
C GLU A 274 -17.49 13.33 7.89
N LEU A 275 -17.21 12.77 6.71
CA LEU A 275 -15.89 12.35 6.25
C LEU A 275 -15.37 13.31 5.18
N ARG A 276 -14.10 13.70 5.30
CA ARG A 276 -13.36 14.42 4.25
C ARG A 276 -12.88 13.43 3.20
N TRP A 277 -13.49 13.46 2.02
CA TRP A 277 -13.19 12.57 0.89
C TRP A 277 -12.82 13.39 -0.35
N PHE A 278 -11.55 13.31 -0.76
CA PHE A 278 -10.97 14.02 -1.91
C PHE A 278 -11.36 15.51 -1.96
N GLY A 279 -11.25 16.19 -0.81
CA GLY A 279 -11.55 17.62 -0.67
C GLY A 279 -13.03 17.97 -0.47
N GLN A 280 -13.92 16.99 -0.40
CA GLN A 280 -15.34 17.20 -0.11
C GLN A 280 -15.70 16.67 1.27
N TRP A 281 -16.53 17.40 2.01
CA TRP A 281 -17.17 16.86 3.20
C TRP A 281 -18.49 16.22 2.80
N ALA A 282 -18.70 14.97 3.21
CA ALA A 282 -19.92 14.22 2.96
C ALA A 282 -20.34 13.49 4.24
N PRO A 283 -21.64 13.15 4.40
CA PRO A 283 -22.09 12.33 5.52
C PRO A 283 -21.25 11.05 5.66
N LEU A 284 -20.87 10.71 6.89
CA LEU A 284 -20.06 9.53 7.17
C LEU A 284 -20.84 8.25 6.74
N PRO A 285 -20.32 7.44 5.80
CA PRO A 285 -21.01 6.24 5.34
C PRO A 285 -20.83 5.10 6.36
N LEU A 286 -21.84 4.89 7.20
CA LEU A 286 -21.80 4.00 8.37
C LEU A 286 -21.57 2.52 8.05
N ASP A 287 -21.92 2.08 6.84
CA ASP A 287 -21.82 0.71 6.34
C ASP A 287 -20.46 0.39 5.66
N ARG A 288 -19.57 1.38 5.54
CA ARG A 288 -18.22 1.21 5.01
C ARG A 288 -17.22 0.95 6.13
N PRO A 289 -16.06 0.32 5.86
CA PRO A 289 -15.03 0.17 6.88
C PRO A 289 -14.54 1.54 7.35
N VAL A 290 -14.12 1.60 8.61
CA VAL A 290 -13.31 2.73 9.09
C VAL A 290 -12.00 2.76 8.31
N CYS A 291 -11.58 3.96 7.93
CA CYS A 291 -10.41 4.21 7.09
C CYS A 291 -9.73 5.50 7.58
N HIS A 292 -8.45 5.70 7.21
CA HIS A 292 -7.65 6.82 7.69
C HIS A 292 -7.49 6.82 9.22
N VAL A 293 -7.35 5.62 9.79
CA VAL A 293 -6.98 5.40 11.19
C VAL A 293 -5.59 4.79 11.24
N ASN A 294 -4.80 5.20 12.21
CA ASN A 294 -3.48 4.67 12.42
C ASN A 294 -3.50 3.39 13.29
N ALA A 295 -2.34 2.79 13.50
CA ALA A 295 -2.24 1.54 14.25
C ALA A 295 -2.61 1.72 15.74
N HIS A 296 -2.35 2.89 16.33
CA HIS A 296 -2.68 3.19 17.72
C HIS A 296 -4.19 3.33 17.93
N GLU A 297 -4.88 3.99 17.01
CA GLU A 297 -6.35 4.11 16.98
C GLU A 297 -7.00 2.71 16.85
N ALA A 298 -6.44 1.88 15.95
CA ALA A 298 -6.89 0.51 15.74
C ALA A 298 -6.72 -0.37 17.00
N GLU A 299 -5.55 -0.34 17.64
CA GLU A 299 -5.31 -1.04 18.91
C GLU A 299 -6.24 -0.58 20.04
N ALA A 300 -6.45 0.73 20.17
CA ALA A 300 -7.30 1.29 21.20
C ALA A 300 -8.75 0.84 21.05
N TYR A 301 -9.26 0.85 19.81
CA TYR A 301 -10.58 0.29 19.50
C TYR A 301 -10.66 -1.19 19.88
N CYS A 302 -9.69 -2.00 19.44
CA CYS A 302 -9.69 -3.43 19.74
C CYS A 302 -9.77 -3.66 21.26
N ARG A 303 -8.95 -2.97 22.05
CA ARG A 303 -8.96 -3.07 23.52
C ARG A 303 -10.28 -2.64 24.14
N TRP A 304 -10.90 -1.57 23.64
CA TRP A 304 -12.23 -1.13 24.09
C TRP A 304 -13.29 -2.22 23.87
N THR A 305 -13.23 -2.95 22.75
CA THR A 305 -14.10 -4.10 22.49
C THR A 305 -13.71 -5.39 23.23
N GLY A 306 -12.65 -5.38 24.05
CA GLY A 306 -12.11 -6.59 24.70
C GLY A 306 -11.40 -7.55 23.74
N LYS A 307 -10.93 -7.04 22.60
CA LYS A 307 -10.27 -7.77 21.51
C LYS A 307 -8.84 -7.25 21.27
N ARG A 308 -8.20 -7.74 20.21
CA ARG A 308 -6.88 -7.30 19.72
C ARG A 308 -6.84 -7.27 18.18
N LEU A 309 -5.79 -6.67 17.62
CA LEU A 309 -5.48 -6.83 16.20
C LEU A 309 -5.02 -8.27 15.92
N PRO A 310 -5.35 -8.84 14.74
CA PRO A 310 -4.77 -10.11 14.32
C PRO A 310 -3.29 -9.97 14.07
N THR A 311 -2.53 -11.02 14.35
CA THR A 311 -1.18 -11.15 13.81
C THR A 311 -1.24 -11.31 12.29
N GLU A 312 -0.14 -11.05 11.58
CA GLU A 312 0.01 -11.32 10.16
C GLU A 312 -0.25 -12.80 9.85
N ALA A 313 0.16 -13.70 10.74
CA ALA A 313 -0.02 -15.13 10.59
C ALA A 313 -1.49 -15.54 10.72
N GLU A 314 -2.20 -15.04 11.74
CA GLU A 314 -3.65 -15.25 11.91
C GLU A 314 -4.43 -14.67 10.73
N TRP A 315 -4.04 -13.48 10.26
CA TRP A 315 -4.68 -12.82 9.12
C TRP A 315 -4.47 -13.63 7.84
N GLU A 316 -3.23 -14.04 7.54
CA GLU A 316 -2.91 -14.82 6.34
C GLU A 316 -3.53 -16.21 6.40
N PHE A 317 -3.55 -16.85 7.57
CA PHE A 317 -4.26 -18.11 7.78
C PHE A 317 -5.73 -17.96 7.43
N ALA A 318 -6.41 -16.95 8.02
CA ALA A 318 -7.83 -16.73 7.79
C ALA A 318 -8.14 -16.36 6.32
N ALA A 319 -7.26 -15.58 5.70
CA ALA A 319 -7.37 -15.18 4.29
C ALA A 319 -7.25 -16.37 3.32
N ASN A 320 -6.29 -17.29 3.56
CA ASN A 320 -6.10 -18.48 2.73
C ASN A 320 -7.17 -19.56 2.92
N HIS A 321 -7.92 -19.52 4.02
CA HIS A 321 -9.00 -20.47 4.33
C HIS A 321 -10.41 -19.88 4.11
N ASP A 322 -10.52 -18.73 3.42
CA ASP A 322 -11.79 -18.05 3.14
C ASP A 322 -12.63 -17.73 4.41
N LEU A 323 -11.97 -17.56 5.56
CA LEU A 323 -12.61 -17.31 6.86
C LEU A 323 -12.95 -15.83 7.06
N ILE A 324 -12.32 -14.96 6.29
CA ILE A 324 -12.52 -13.51 6.32
C ILE A 324 -12.77 -12.97 4.92
N ARG A 325 -13.54 -11.88 4.82
CA ARG A 325 -13.58 -11.05 3.63
C ARG A 325 -12.46 -10.02 3.70
N TRP A 326 -11.42 -10.23 2.92
CA TRP A 326 -10.31 -9.30 2.75
C TRP A 326 -10.39 -8.66 1.33
N GLY A 327 -9.41 -7.83 0.95
CA GLY A 327 -9.25 -7.40 -0.44
C GLY A 327 -10.24 -6.35 -0.95
N GLY A 328 -9.73 -5.37 -1.69
CA GLY A 328 -10.54 -4.37 -2.40
C GLY A 328 -11.33 -3.42 -1.49
N SER A 329 -11.11 -3.46 -0.18
CA SER A 329 -11.78 -2.63 0.81
C SER A 329 -10.80 -1.63 1.41
N VAL A 330 -10.13 -1.95 2.51
CA VAL A 330 -9.03 -1.16 3.08
C VAL A 330 -7.83 -2.08 3.29
N TRP A 331 -6.63 -1.52 3.32
CA TRP A 331 -5.53 -2.19 4.00
C TRP A 331 -5.91 -2.37 5.47
N GLU A 332 -5.36 -3.39 6.12
CA GLU A 332 -5.73 -3.75 7.48
C GLU A 332 -4.49 -3.80 8.37
N TRP A 333 -4.47 -2.97 9.42
CA TRP A 333 -3.42 -3.06 10.45
C TRP A 333 -3.40 -4.43 11.11
N THR A 334 -2.19 -4.99 11.24
CA THR A 334 -1.92 -6.20 12.03
C THR A 334 -1.21 -5.84 13.34
N ALA A 335 -1.10 -6.80 14.25
CA ALA A 335 -0.40 -6.62 15.52
C ALA A 335 1.12 -6.52 15.35
N ASP A 336 1.68 -7.09 14.28
CA ASP A 336 3.12 -7.30 14.14
C ASP A 336 3.86 -6.08 13.59
N ALA A 337 5.04 -5.82 14.16
CA ALA A 337 6.05 -5.04 13.45
C ALA A 337 6.35 -5.69 12.10
N PHE A 338 6.65 -4.87 11.09
CA PHE A 338 7.09 -5.39 9.81
C PHE A 338 8.50 -5.95 9.99
N GLU A 339 8.62 -7.27 10.00
CA GLU A 339 9.87 -8.00 10.25
C GLU A 339 10.16 -8.99 9.10
N PRO A 340 11.43 -9.36 8.88
CA PRO A 340 11.78 -10.38 7.90
C PRO A 340 11.23 -11.75 8.31
N TYR A 341 10.74 -12.51 7.33
CA TYR A 341 10.44 -13.92 7.53
C TYR A 341 11.70 -14.75 7.77
N ALA A 342 11.53 -15.92 8.38
CA ALA A 342 12.62 -16.87 8.54
C ALA A 342 13.22 -17.22 7.17
N GLY A 343 14.52 -16.98 7.01
CA GLY A 343 15.22 -17.21 5.73
C GLY A 343 15.08 -16.09 4.71
N PHE A 344 14.60 -14.90 5.10
CA PHE A 344 14.57 -13.71 4.25
C PHE A 344 15.92 -13.46 3.55
N SER A 345 15.85 -13.14 2.27
CA SER A 345 16.98 -12.70 1.45
C SER A 345 16.54 -11.51 0.61
N VAL A 346 17.36 -10.46 0.58
CA VAL A 346 17.09 -9.27 -0.24
C VAL A 346 17.06 -9.61 -1.73
N ASP A 347 16.09 -9.04 -2.43
CA ASP A 347 16.02 -9.09 -3.89
C ASP A 347 16.92 -8.01 -4.54
N PRO A 348 17.09 -8.03 -5.87
CA PRO A 348 17.75 -6.96 -6.62
C PRO A 348 17.44 -5.53 -6.18
N TYR A 349 16.17 -5.21 -5.97
CA TYR A 349 15.76 -3.94 -5.37
C TYR A 349 15.86 -4.04 -3.84
N GLN A 350 17.10 -4.02 -3.34
CA GLN A 350 17.42 -4.31 -1.94
C GLN A 350 16.70 -3.41 -0.93
N GLU A 351 16.29 -2.21 -1.38
CA GLU A 351 15.67 -1.21 -0.52
C GLU A 351 14.15 -1.25 -0.52
N TYR A 352 13.57 -2.24 -1.22
CA TYR A 352 12.14 -2.48 -1.22
C TYR A 352 11.60 -2.77 0.19
N SER A 353 12.27 -3.67 0.95
CA SER A 353 11.77 -4.14 2.25
C SER A 353 12.74 -3.89 3.41
N ALA A 354 14.01 -4.28 3.25
CA ALA A 354 14.96 -4.38 4.36
C ALA A 354 15.13 -3.09 5.20
N PRO A 355 15.19 -1.87 4.61
CA PRO A 355 15.32 -0.64 5.39
C PRO A 355 14.13 -0.34 6.31
N TRP A 356 12.98 -0.96 6.07
CA TRP A 356 11.71 -0.64 6.73
C TRP A 356 11.38 -1.58 7.88
N PHE A 357 12.19 -2.63 8.08
CA PHE A 357 12.01 -3.54 9.21
C PHE A 357 12.17 -2.82 10.56
N SER A 358 11.49 -3.34 11.58
CA SER A 358 11.46 -2.85 12.97
C SER A 358 10.92 -1.44 13.22
N THR A 359 10.81 -0.62 12.17
CA THR A 359 10.32 0.78 12.25
C THR A 359 8.89 0.91 11.76
N HIS A 360 8.43 -0.04 10.94
CA HIS A 360 7.09 -0.08 10.37
C HIS A 360 6.28 -1.20 11.00
N ARG A 361 4.96 -1.12 10.79
CA ARG A 361 4.01 -2.18 11.16
C ARG A 361 3.38 -2.74 9.89
N SER A 362 3.14 -4.04 9.88
CA SER A 362 2.58 -4.71 8.72
C SER A 362 1.09 -4.40 8.53
N VAL A 363 0.69 -4.23 7.28
CA VAL A 363 -0.71 -4.15 6.86
C VAL A 363 -0.98 -5.12 5.71
N ARG A 364 -2.18 -5.70 5.71
CA ARG A 364 -2.58 -6.75 4.76
C ARG A 364 -3.85 -6.38 4.00
N GLY A 365 -4.19 -7.14 2.95
CA GLY A 365 -5.49 -7.07 2.30
C GLY A 365 -5.53 -6.36 0.95
N GLY A 366 -4.97 -5.16 0.85
CA GLY A 366 -5.19 -4.27 -0.29
C GLY A 366 -6.44 -3.41 -0.12
N SER A 367 -6.33 -2.12 -0.45
CA SER A 367 -7.44 -1.19 -0.41
C SER A 367 -8.27 -1.21 -1.70
N PHE A 368 -9.37 -0.46 -1.70
CA PHE A 368 -10.19 -0.17 -2.88
C PHE A 368 -9.40 0.54 -4.00
N ALA A 369 -8.26 1.16 -3.67
CA ALA A 369 -7.36 1.79 -4.63
C ALA A 369 -6.30 0.83 -5.17
N THR A 370 -5.97 -0.23 -4.42
CA THR A 370 -5.00 -1.27 -4.81
C THR A 370 -5.48 -2.02 -6.05
N ARG A 371 -4.62 -2.12 -7.06
CA ARG A 371 -4.95 -2.83 -8.30
C ARG A 371 -5.20 -4.32 -8.03
N GLY A 372 -6.20 -4.92 -8.70
CA GLY A 372 -6.56 -6.33 -8.51
C GLY A 372 -5.38 -7.29 -8.65
N ARG A 373 -4.49 -7.07 -9.63
CA ARG A 373 -3.27 -7.85 -9.82
C ARG A 373 -2.24 -7.76 -8.67
N MET A 374 -2.34 -6.78 -7.78
CA MET A 374 -1.54 -6.70 -6.56
C MET A 374 -2.19 -7.41 -5.35
N GLN A 375 -3.49 -7.73 -5.42
CA GLN A 375 -4.21 -8.27 -4.27
C GLN A 375 -3.91 -9.76 -4.09
N HIS A 376 -3.15 -10.09 -3.05
CA HIS A 376 -2.70 -11.45 -2.79
C HIS A 376 -2.71 -11.70 -1.28
N PRO A 377 -3.12 -12.89 -0.78
CA PRO A 377 -3.23 -13.13 0.66
C PRO A 377 -1.87 -13.09 1.35
N ARG A 378 -0.79 -13.24 0.59
CA ARG A 378 0.59 -13.20 1.08
C ARG A 378 1.26 -11.84 0.90
N TYR A 379 0.62 -10.89 0.19
CA TYR A 379 1.22 -9.58 -0.02
C TYR A 379 1.27 -8.81 1.30
N ARG A 380 2.45 -8.27 1.59
CA ARG A 380 2.73 -7.50 2.80
C ARG A 380 3.00 -6.06 2.40
N ASN A 381 2.22 -5.15 2.95
CA ASN A 381 2.52 -3.73 2.91
C ASN A 381 2.90 -3.27 4.32
N PHE A 382 3.48 -2.09 4.45
CA PHE A 382 4.01 -1.63 5.72
C PHE A 382 3.99 -0.10 5.79
N TYR A 383 3.67 0.42 6.97
CA TYR A 383 3.62 1.85 7.22
C TYR A 383 4.10 2.15 8.63
N VAL A 384 4.64 3.35 8.85
CA VAL A 384 4.93 3.80 10.22
C VAL A 384 3.62 3.86 11.02
N PRO A 385 3.61 3.42 12.30
CA PRO A 385 2.36 3.17 13.04
C PRO A 385 1.42 4.36 13.21
N HIS A 386 1.93 5.59 13.08
CA HIS A 386 1.17 6.83 13.29
C HIS A 386 0.55 7.41 12.01
N ARG A 387 0.82 6.83 10.83
CA ARG A 387 0.23 7.32 9.57
C ARG A 387 -1.27 7.07 9.53
N ASN A 388 -2.00 8.11 9.11
CA ASN A 388 -3.46 8.08 8.94
C ASN A 388 -3.92 8.78 7.64
N ASP A 389 -2.98 9.05 6.73
CA ASP A 389 -3.21 9.62 5.40
C ASP A 389 -3.51 8.56 4.32
N ILE A 390 -3.22 7.30 4.64
CA ILE A 390 -3.36 6.10 3.80
C ILE A 390 -4.73 5.42 3.94
N PHE A 391 -5.10 4.59 2.96
CA PHE A 391 -6.36 3.84 2.96
C PHE A 391 -6.32 2.58 3.83
N VAL A 392 -5.99 2.76 5.12
CA VAL A 392 -5.87 1.68 6.10
C VAL A 392 -7.00 1.78 7.13
N GLY A 393 -7.63 0.63 7.39
CA GLY A 393 -8.50 0.34 8.53
C GLY A 393 -7.96 -0.88 9.27
N PHE A 394 -8.84 -1.70 9.84
CA PHE A 394 -8.45 -2.89 10.58
C PHE A 394 -9.64 -3.82 10.84
N ARG A 395 -9.35 -5.02 11.34
CA ARG A 395 -10.33 -5.94 11.93
C ARG A 395 -9.88 -6.37 13.32
N CYS A 396 -10.78 -6.96 14.08
CA CYS A 396 -10.48 -7.47 15.41
C CYS A 396 -10.42 -9.01 15.42
N CYS A 397 -9.69 -9.53 16.41
CA CYS A 397 -9.66 -10.94 16.78
C CYS A 397 -9.55 -11.09 18.31
N ALA A 398 -9.80 -12.28 18.84
CA ALA A 398 -9.68 -12.62 20.25
C ALA A 398 -8.86 -13.91 20.42
#